data_AF-A0A438C0N3-F1
#
_entry.id   AF-A0A438C0N3-F1
#
_cell.length_a   1.000
_cell.length_b   1.000
_cell.length_c   1.000
_cell.angle_alpha   90.00
_cell.angle_beta   90.00
_cell.angle_gamma   90.00
#
_symmetry.space_group_name_H-M   'P 1'
#
loop_
_entity.id
_entity.type
_entity.pdbx_description
1 polymer ?
#
loop_
_entity_poly.entity_id
_entity_poly.type
_entity_poly.pdbx_seq_one_letter_code
_entity_poly.pdbx_strand_id
1 'polypeptide(L)'
;MSSLSRELVFLILQFLDEEKFKETVHKLEQESGFFFNMRYFEETVTNGEWDDVEKYLSGFTKVDDNRYSMKIFFEIRKQKYLEALDKRDRAKAVEILVKDLKVFSAFNEELFKEITQLLTLENFRDNEQLSKYGDTKSARGIMLAELKKLIEANPLFRDKLQFPSLKNSRLRTLINQSLNWQHQLCKNPKANPDIKTLFVDHTCGQPNGARAPSPVTNPLMGTVPKAGGFPPLSAHGPFQPAPAPLPTSLAGWMANPSPVPHPSASAGPMGLATANNAGTYCSISF
;
A
#
# COMPACT_ATOMS: atom_id res chain seq x y z
N MET A 1 -16.70 -6.98 9.87
CA MET A 1 -16.81 -7.09 8.40
C MET A 1 -15.81 -6.12 7.79
N SER A 2 -15.03 -6.56 6.80
CA SER A 2 -14.11 -5.67 6.07
C SER A 2 -14.93 -4.62 5.31
N SER A 3 -14.47 -3.38 5.24
CA SER A 3 -15.13 -2.37 4.42
C SER A 3 -14.89 -2.66 2.94
N LEU A 4 -15.87 -2.35 2.09
CA LEU A 4 -15.75 -2.46 0.63
C LEU A 4 -14.49 -1.77 0.10
N SER A 5 -14.14 -0.61 0.67
CA SER A 5 -12.94 0.15 0.30
C SER A 5 -11.65 -0.62 0.58
N ARG A 6 -11.59 -1.41 1.66
CA ARG A 6 -10.42 -2.25 1.97
C ARG A 6 -10.27 -3.38 0.94
N GLU A 7 -11.36 -4.03 0.55
CA GLU A 7 -11.33 -5.07 -0.48
C GLU A 7 -10.90 -4.50 -1.84
N LEU A 8 -11.34 -3.28 -2.18
CA LEU A 8 -10.91 -2.57 -3.37
C LEU A 8 -9.39 -2.32 -3.39
N VAL A 9 -8.78 -1.98 -2.25
CA VAL A 9 -7.32 -1.83 -2.17
C VAL A 9 -6.61 -3.15 -2.49
N PHE A 10 -7.09 -4.30 -2.01
CA PHE A 10 -6.50 -5.60 -2.37
C PHE A 10 -6.64 -5.93 -3.86
N LEU A 11 -7.76 -5.55 -4.48
CA LEU A 11 -7.95 -5.69 -5.93
C LEU A 11 -6.95 -4.82 -6.72
N ILE A 12 -6.68 -3.60 -6.23
CA ILE A 12 -5.68 -2.71 -6.81
C ILE A 12 -4.27 -3.27 -6.60
N LEU A 13 -3.94 -3.77 -5.41
CA LEU A 13 -2.63 -4.40 -5.13
C LEU A 13 -2.36 -5.57 -6.08
N GLN A 14 -3.34 -6.46 -6.29
CA GLN A 14 -3.21 -7.54 -7.27
C GLN A 14 -2.96 -7.00 -8.68
N PHE A 15 -3.73 -6.00 -9.12
CA PHE A 15 -3.54 -5.39 -10.43
C PHE A 15 -2.14 -4.78 -10.59
N LEU A 16 -1.66 -4.03 -9.59
CA LEU A 16 -0.34 -3.41 -9.63
C LEU A 16 0.78 -4.46 -9.71
N ASP A 17 0.65 -5.59 -9.01
CA ASP A 17 1.60 -6.71 -9.09
C ASP A 17 1.58 -7.39 -10.47
N GLU A 18 0.39 -7.65 -11.02
CA GLU A 18 0.22 -8.20 -12.38
C GLU A 18 0.85 -7.31 -13.47
N GLU A 19 0.72 -5.99 -13.32
CA GLU A 19 1.34 -5.00 -14.22
C GLU A 19 2.81 -4.68 -13.89
N LYS A 20 3.37 -5.30 -12.84
CA LYS A 20 4.76 -5.16 -12.39
C LYS A 20 5.14 -3.75 -11.89
N PHE A 21 4.18 -3.00 -11.35
CA PHE A 21 4.43 -1.69 -10.71
C PHE A 21 4.95 -1.84 -9.28
N LYS A 22 6.12 -2.45 -9.13
CA LYS A 22 6.68 -2.91 -7.83
C LYS A 22 6.73 -1.84 -6.75
N GLU A 23 7.27 -0.65 -7.06
CA GLU A 23 7.35 0.43 -6.07
C GLU A 23 5.97 0.90 -5.62
N THR A 24 5.02 0.97 -6.55
CA THR A 24 3.64 1.38 -6.28
C THR A 24 2.91 0.37 -5.39
N VAL A 25 3.16 -0.93 -5.58
CA VAL A 25 2.63 -2.00 -4.70
C VAL A 25 3.04 -1.72 -3.25
N HIS A 26 4.34 -1.58 -2.98
CA HIS A 26 4.83 -1.42 -1.61
C HIS A 26 4.48 -0.06 -1.00
N LYS A 27 4.33 0.99 -1.83
CA LYS A 27 3.78 2.28 -1.39
C LYS A 27 2.33 2.16 -0.95
N LEU A 28 1.48 1.48 -1.73
CA LEU A 28 0.09 1.28 -1.38
C LEU A 28 -0.09 0.37 -0.16
N GLU A 29 0.74 -0.68 -0.03
CA GLU A 29 0.82 -1.51 1.19
C GLU A 29 1.14 -0.63 2.43
N GLN A 30 2.17 0.21 2.33
CA GLN A 30 2.61 1.11 3.39
C GLN A 30 1.55 2.15 3.75
N GLU A 31 1.01 2.88 2.77
CA GLU A 31 0.08 4.00 3.01
C GLU A 31 -1.30 3.53 3.47
N SER A 32 -1.76 2.37 2.99
CA SER A 32 -3.03 1.79 3.43
C SER A 32 -2.93 1.04 4.76
N GLY A 33 -1.76 0.46 5.06
CA GLY A 33 -1.54 -0.36 6.25
C GLY A 33 -2.39 -1.65 6.29
N PHE A 34 -2.94 -2.10 5.16
CA PHE A 34 -3.86 -3.25 5.09
C PHE A 34 -3.18 -4.60 4.92
N PHE A 35 -2.01 -4.64 4.28
CA PHE A 35 -1.24 -5.86 4.03
C PHE A 35 0.25 -5.57 4.23
N PHE A 36 0.88 -6.35 5.10
CA PHE A 36 2.31 -6.30 5.33
C PHE A 36 2.98 -7.44 4.55
N ASN A 37 3.77 -7.07 3.55
CA ASN A 37 4.43 -8.00 2.66
C ASN A 37 5.73 -8.49 3.29
N MET A 38 5.65 -9.64 3.96
CA MET A 38 6.80 -10.25 4.63
C MET A 38 7.97 -10.51 3.67
N ARG A 39 7.68 -10.88 2.41
CA ARG A 39 8.72 -11.14 1.41
C ARG A 39 9.50 -9.87 1.07
N TYR A 40 8.79 -8.76 0.83
CA TYR A 40 9.44 -7.46 0.58
C TYR A 40 10.26 -7.00 1.79
N PHE A 41 9.72 -7.15 3.00
CA PHE A 41 10.44 -6.82 4.23
C PHE A 41 11.73 -7.65 4.38
N GLU A 42 11.66 -8.97 4.17
CA GLU A 42 12.81 -9.88 4.21
C GLU A 42 13.90 -9.48 3.20
N GLU A 43 13.51 -9.13 1.98
CA GLU A 43 14.42 -8.68 0.92
C GLU A 43 15.12 -7.37 1.32
N THR A 44 14.35 -6.37 1.76
CA THR A 44 14.85 -5.04 2.16
C THR A 44 15.81 -5.14 3.36
N VAL A 45 15.50 -5.98 4.35
CA VAL A 45 16.38 -6.26 5.51
C VAL A 45 17.65 -6.98 5.08
N THR A 46 17.55 -7.97 4.18
CA THR A 46 18.72 -8.71 3.70
C THR A 46 19.68 -7.80 2.93
N ASN A 47 19.14 -6.87 2.13
CA ASN A 47 19.92 -5.87 1.41
C ASN A 47 20.51 -4.80 2.35
N GLY A 48 19.92 -4.60 3.54
CA GLY A 48 20.36 -3.62 4.53
C GLY A 48 19.95 -2.20 4.16
N GLU A 49 18.82 -2.07 3.46
CA GLU A 49 18.21 -0.81 3.07
C GLU A 49 17.44 -0.22 4.28
N TRP A 50 18.17 0.08 5.35
CA TRP A 50 17.61 0.34 6.69
C TRP A 50 16.59 1.48 6.74
N ASP A 51 16.80 2.52 5.94
CA ASP A 51 15.87 3.65 5.88
C ASP A 51 14.54 3.25 5.23
N ASP A 52 14.57 2.37 4.21
CA ASP A 52 13.36 1.84 3.58
C ASP A 52 12.65 0.81 4.47
N VAL A 53 13.39 0.00 5.24
CA VAL A 53 12.83 -0.89 6.26
C VAL A 53 12.02 -0.10 7.29
N GLU A 54 12.59 0.94 7.89
CA GLU A 54 11.88 1.76 8.88
C GLU A 54 10.72 2.54 8.25
N LYS A 55 10.90 3.06 7.03
CA LYS A 55 9.84 3.73 6.29
C LYS A 55 8.66 2.79 6.03
N TYR A 56 8.90 1.58 5.55
CA TYR A 56 7.85 0.60 5.31
C TYR A 56 7.12 0.21 6.61
N LEU A 57 7.86 -0.09 7.68
CA LEU A 57 7.28 -0.41 9.00
C LEU A 57 6.39 0.70 9.57
N SER A 58 6.72 1.98 9.31
CA SER A 58 5.95 3.12 9.81
C SER A 58 4.50 3.16 9.33
N GLY A 59 4.17 2.47 8.23
CA GLY A 59 2.79 2.30 7.76
C GLY A 59 1.94 1.37 8.63
N PHE A 60 2.58 0.59 9.51
CA PHE A 60 1.93 -0.48 10.29
C PHE A 60 2.05 -0.28 11.80
N THR A 61 3.15 0.32 12.26
CA THR A 61 3.43 0.48 13.68
C THR A 61 4.45 1.61 13.92
N LYS A 62 4.38 2.21 15.10
CA LYS A 62 5.38 3.14 15.67
C LYS A 62 6.26 2.43 16.70
N VAL A 63 7.36 3.07 17.08
CA VAL A 63 8.35 2.56 18.03
C VAL A 63 7.76 2.32 19.43
N ASP A 64 6.76 3.10 19.81
CA ASP A 64 6.17 3.15 21.15
C ASP A 64 4.77 2.52 21.23
N ASP A 65 4.24 1.97 20.13
CA ASP A 65 2.88 1.41 20.12
C ASP A 65 2.73 0.20 21.06
N ASN A 66 3.74 -0.69 21.11
CA ASN A 66 3.78 -1.81 22.04
C ASN A 66 5.19 -2.43 22.15
N ARG A 67 5.38 -3.38 23.08
CA ARG A 67 6.66 -4.04 23.34
C ARG A 67 7.25 -4.81 22.15
N TYR A 68 6.41 -5.36 21.27
CA TYR A 68 6.89 -6.07 20.08
C TYR A 68 7.43 -5.06 19.07
N SER A 69 6.67 -3.99 18.81
CA SER A 69 7.09 -2.89 17.94
C SER A 69 8.40 -2.26 18.42
N MET A 70 8.48 -1.95 19.71
CA MET A 70 9.70 -1.41 20.32
C MET A 70 10.91 -2.31 20.09
N LYS A 71 10.75 -3.63 20.29
CA LYS A 71 11.82 -4.60 20.05
C LYS A 71 12.20 -4.71 18.56
N ILE A 72 11.23 -4.65 17.65
CA ILE A 72 11.48 -4.65 16.19
C ILE A 72 12.39 -3.48 15.80
N PHE A 73 12.02 -2.26 16.18
CA PHE A 73 12.83 -1.07 15.86
C PHE A 73 14.20 -1.10 16.55
N PHE A 74 14.26 -1.57 17.79
CA PHE A 74 15.52 -1.70 18.51
C PHE A 74 16.50 -2.64 17.80
N GLU A 75 16.06 -3.84 17.39
CA GLU A 75 16.93 -4.81 16.72
C GLU A 75 17.43 -4.27 15.36
N ILE A 76 16.56 -3.62 14.57
CA ILE A 76 16.93 -3.01 13.28
C ILE A 76 18.00 -1.93 13.49
N ARG A 77 17.78 -1.00 14.43
CA ARG A 77 18.70 0.11 14.69
C ARG A 77 20.00 -0.35 15.33
N LYS A 78 19.94 -1.40 16.17
CA LYS A 78 21.13 -2.05 16.74
C LYS A 78 21.96 -2.68 15.62
N GLN A 79 21.35 -3.41 14.68
CA GLN A 79 22.08 -3.98 13.54
C GLN A 79 22.69 -2.90 12.65
N LYS A 80 21.93 -1.84 12.33
CA LYS A 80 22.42 -0.65 11.59
C LYS A 80 23.66 -0.04 12.26
N TYR A 81 23.65 0.08 13.59
CA TYR A 81 24.77 0.57 14.39
C TYR A 81 25.98 -0.36 14.37
N LEU A 82 25.77 -1.66 14.59
CA LEU A 82 26.85 -2.65 14.57
C LEU A 82 27.53 -2.73 13.20
N GLU A 83 26.78 -2.59 12.10
CA GLU A 83 27.35 -2.52 10.75
C GLU A 83 28.20 -1.27 10.52
N ALA A 84 27.84 -0.14 11.12
CA ALA A 84 28.67 1.07 11.07
C ALA A 84 29.98 0.87 11.85
N LEU A 85 29.93 0.23 13.02
CA LEU A 85 31.12 -0.15 13.78
C LEU A 85 32.01 -1.15 13.00
N ASP A 86 31.42 -2.15 12.36
CA ASP A 86 32.15 -3.17 11.58
C ASP A 86 32.90 -2.56 10.38
N LYS A 87 32.29 -1.54 9.76
CA LYS A 87 32.91 -0.73 8.69
C LYS A 87 33.90 0.31 9.20
N ARG A 88 34.12 0.39 10.52
CA ARG A 88 34.95 1.40 11.22
C ARG A 88 34.49 2.84 10.97
N ASP A 89 33.24 3.04 10.59
CA ASP A 89 32.63 4.37 10.43
C ASP A 89 32.07 4.86 11.78
N ARG A 90 32.97 5.32 12.65
CA ARG A 90 32.62 5.80 13.99
C ARG A 90 31.72 7.03 13.96
N ALA A 91 31.87 7.90 12.95
CA ALA A 91 31.03 9.08 12.81
C ALA A 91 29.57 8.67 12.58
N LYS A 92 29.35 7.72 11.65
CA LYS A 92 28.03 7.17 11.39
C LYS A 92 27.48 6.39 12.58
N ALA A 93 28.32 5.61 13.27
CA ALA A 93 27.92 4.88 14.47
C ALA A 93 27.42 5.83 15.59
N VAL A 94 28.12 6.94 15.84
CA VAL A 94 27.68 7.97 16.81
C VAL A 94 26.38 8.63 16.35
N GLU A 95 26.24 8.93 15.05
CA GLU A 95 25.00 9.47 14.51
C GLU A 95 23.81 8.56 14.79
N ILE A 96 23.92 7.26 14.47
CA ILE A 96 22.88 6.25 14.72
C ILE A 96 22.61 6.11 16.22
N LEU A 97 23.66 6.07 17.05
CA LEU A 97 23.51 5.95 18.50
C LEU A 97 22.67 7.09 19.09
N VAL A 98 22.94 8.33 18.66
CA VAL A 98 22.25 9.52 19.17
C VAL A 98 20.85 9.69 18.58
N LYS A 99 20.69 9.49 17.27
CA LYS A 99 19.41 9.73 16.57
C LYS A 99 18.43 8.56 16.74
N ASP A 100 18.93 7.34 16.58
CA ASP A 100 18.08 6.17 16.39
C ASP A 100 17.95 5.36 17.69
N LEU A 101 19.04 5.22 18.46
CA LEU A 101 19.07 4.36 19.64
C LEU A 101 18.79 5.08 20.97
N LYS A 102 19.03 6.39 21.07
CA LYS A 102 18.84 7.15 22.32
C LYS A 102 17.43 7.08 22.88
N VAL A 103 16.41 6.97 22.03
CA VAL A 103 15.01 6.84 22.46
C VAL A 103 14.79 5.62 23.39
N PHE A 104 15.60 4.58 23.27
CA PHE A 104 15.48 3.37 24.10
C PHE A 104 16.09 3.51 25.50
N SER A 105 16.92 4.54 25.75
CA SER A 105 17.56 4.74 27.06
C SER A 105 16.56 5.01 28.18
N ALA A 106 15.38 5.55 27.86
CA ALA A 106 14.29 5.78 28.81
C ALA A 106 13.69 4.47 29.35
N PHE A 107 13.85 3.36 28.62
CA PHE A 107 13.33 2.05 29.01
C PHE A 107 14.41 1.16 29.64
N ASN A 108 15.65 1.28 29.17
CA ASN A 108 16.79 0.55 29.72
C ASN A 108 18.08 1.37 29.57
N GLU A 109 18.37 2.15 30.61
CA GLU A 109 19.54 3.03 30.64
C GLU A 109 20.86 2.23 30.61
N GLU A 110 20.90 1.08 31.29
CA GLU A 110 22.10 0.24 31.36
C GLU A 110 22.44 -0.37 30.00
N LEU A 111 21.43 -0.91 29.29
CA LEU A 111 21.62 -1.40 27.93
C LEU A 111 22.12 -0.30 26.98
N PHE A 112 21.63 0.93 27.13
CA PHE A 112 22.12 2.05 26.32
C PHE A 112 23.59 2.39 26.64
N LYS A 113 24.00 2.33 27.91
CA LYS A 113 25.40 2.49 28.32
C LYS A 113 26.28 1.38 27.74
N GLU A 114 25.86 0.13 27.83
CA GLU A 114 26.57 -1.02 27.26
C GLU A 114 26.77 -0.85 25.74
N ILE A 115 25.73 -0.45 25.00
CA ILE A 115 25.83 -0.20 23.56
C ILE A 115 26.78 0.97 23.25
N THR A 116 26.76 2.02 24.07
CA THR A 116 27.65 3.18 23.92
C THR A 116 29.11 2.80 24.14
N GLN A 117 29.40 1.91 25.10
CA GLN A 117 30.76 1.42 25.36
C GLN A 117 31.37 0.67 24.17
N LEU A 118 30.56 0.13 23.25
CA LEU A 118 31.08 -0.52 22.05
C LEU A 118 31.89 0.44 21.14
N LEU A 119 31.68 1.76 21.23
CA LEU A 119 32.47 2.77 20.52
C LEU A 119 33.93 2.82 20.96
N THR A 120 34.22 2.42 22.21
CA THR A 120 35.58 2.48 22.78
C THR A 120 36.41 1.26 22.41
N LEU A 121 35.77 0.18 21.96
CA LEU A 121 36.46 -1.03 21.54
C LEU A 121 37.08 -0.84 20.14
N GLU A 122 38.20 -1.54 19.89
CA GLU A 122 38.76 -1.64 18.54
C GLU A 122 37.89 -2.58 17.68
N ASN A 123 37.43 -3.69 18.27
CA ASN A 123 36.47 -4.60 17.70
C ASN A 123 35.32 -4.84 18.70
N PHE A 124 34.08 -4.52 18.31
CA PHE A 124 32.93 -4.74 19.21
C PHE A 124 32.69 -6.22 19.53
N ARG A 125 33.30 -7.15 18.79
CA ARG A 125 33.28 -8.59 19.07
C ARG A 125 34.10 -8.98 20.30
N ASP A 126 34.93 -8.08 20.83
CA ASP A 126 35.62 -8.28 22.10
C ASP A 126 34.65 -8.21 23.30
N ASN A 127 33.43 -7.69 23.09
CA ASN A 127 32.34 -7.78 24.04
C ASN A 127 31.79 -9.21 24.10
N GLU A 128 31.67 -9.79 25.30
CA GLU A 128 31.24 -11.18 25.52
C GLU A 128 29.89 -11.50 24.86
N GLN A 129 28.93 -10.59 24.93
CA GLN A 129 27.58 -10.78 24.35
C GLN A 129 27.57 -10.75 22.82
N LEU A 130 28.56 -10.09 22.20
CA LEU A 130 28.67 -9.92 20.74
C LEU A 130 29.80 -10.76 20.13
N SER A 131 30.51 -11.55 20.93
CA SER A 131 31.59 -12.44 20.50
C SER A 131 31.18 -13.43 19.40
N LYS A 132 29.89 -13.80 19.34
CA LYS A 132 29.31 -14.69 18.32
C LYS A 132 28.91 -13.98 17.03
N TYR A 133 29.05 -12.65 16.95
CA TYR A 133 28.75 -11.90 15.75
C TYR A 133 29.77 -12.26 14.66
N GLY A 134 29.32 -12.98 13.64
CA GLY A 134 30.14 -13.38 12.50
C GLY A 134 30.27 -12.27 11.46
N ASP A 135 29.81 -12.56 10.24
CA ASP A 135 29.73 -11.59 9.15
C ASP A 135 28.35 -10.90 9.09
N THR A 136 28.30 -9.78 8.36
CA THR A 136 27.08 -8.97 8.20
C THR A 136 25.90 -9.76 7.63
N LYS A 137 26.13 -10.67 6.66
CA LYS A 137 25.04 -11.44 6.03
C LYS A 137 24.43 -12.42 7.03
N SER A 138 25.28 -13.14 7.77
CA SER A 138 24.82 -14.06 8.83
C SER A 138 24.09 -13.32 9.96
N ALA A 139 24.60 -12.16 10.38
CA ALA A 139 23.98 -11.34 11.42
C ALA A 139 22.57 -10.85 11.00
N ARG A 140 22.43 -10.34 9.77
CA ARG A 140 21.12 -9.97 9.20
C ARG A 140 20.16 -11.15 9.16
N GLY A 141 20.63 -12.34 8.77
CA GLY A 141 19.80 -13.55 8.74
C GLY A 141 19.26 -13.97 10.12
N ILE A 142 20.12 -13.93 11.15
CA ILE A 142 19.71 -14.23 12.53
C ILE A 142 18.71 -13.19 13.03
N MET A 143 19.00 -11.90 12.83
CA MET A 143 18.11 -10.81 13.21
C MET A 143 16.75 -10.95 12.51
N LEU A 144 16.74 -11.22 11.20
CA LEU A 144 15.52 -11.39 10.40
C LEU A 144 14.63 -12.51 10.95
N ALA A 145 15.23 -13.64 11.36
CA ALA A 145 14.47 -14.74 11.98
C ALA A 145 13.77 -14.31 13.28
N GLU A 146 14.39 -13.44 14.08
CA GLU A 146 13.76 -12.86 15.27
C GLU A 146 12.68 -11.83 14.91
N LEU A 147 12.96 -10.94 13.95
CA LEU A 147 11.99 -9.94 13.49
C LEU A 147 10.70 -10.57 12.99
N LYS A 148 10.79 -11.68 12.23
CA LYS A 148 9.62 -12.43 11.77
C LYS A 148 8.73 -12.89 12.93
N LYS A 149 9.32 -13.50 13.95
CA LYS A 149 8.59 -13.94 15.15
C LYS A 149 7.93 -12.77 15.87
N LEU A 150 8.63 -11.64 15.97
CA LEU A 150 8.10 -10.44 16.61
C LEU A 150 6.93 -9.85 15.83
N ILE A 151 7.03 -9.80 14.49
CA ILE A 151 5.96 -9.31 13.61
C ILE A 151 4.74 -10.24 13.69
N GLU A 152 4.93 -11.56 13.61
CA GLU A 152 3.86 -12.55 13.71
C GLU A 152 3.14 -12.51 15.07
N ALA A 153 3.88 -12.25 16.16
CA ALA A 153 3.31 -12.12 17.50
C ALA A 153 2.70 -10.74 17.79
N ASN A 154 2.98 -9.72 16.98
CA ASN A 154 2.55 -8.35 17.23
C ASN A 154 1.06 -8.16 16.85
N PRO A 155 0.18 -7.76 17.78
CA PRO A 155 -1.24 -7.63 17.52
C PRO A 155 -1.58 -6.63 16.40
N LEU A 156 -0.71 -5.66 16.10
CA LEU A 156 -0.92 -4.67 15.04
C LEU A 156 -0.80 -5.25 13.62
N PHE A 157 -0.16 -6.42 13.49
CA PHE A 157 0.02 -7.15 12.24
C PHE A 157 -0.99 -8.28 12.05
N ARG A 158 -1.84 -8.52 13.06
CA ARG A 158 -2.93 -9.51 12.98
C ARG A 158 -3.81 -9.18 11.77
N ASP A 159 -4.14 -10.21 10.99
CA ASP A 159 -4.94 -10.13 9.76
C ASP A 159 -4.35 -9.22 8.66
N LYS A 160 -3.03 -8.98 8.70
CA LYS A 160 -2.28 -8.22 7.68
C LYS A 160 -1.16 -9.03 7.02
N LEU A 161 -0.84 -10.22 7.51
CA LEU A 161 0.28 -11.03 7.02
C LEU A 161 -0.10 -12.02 5.90
N GLN A 162 -1.39 -12.16 5.62
CA GLN A 162 -1.91 -13.08 4.60
C GLN A 162 -2.62 -12.28 3.52
N PHE A 163 -2.16 -12.43 2.28
CA PHE A 163 -2.83 -11.84 1.14
C PHE A 163 -4.12 -12.63 0.86
N PRO A 164 -5.27 -11.97 0.62
CA PRO A 164 -6.52 -12.66 0.30
C PRO A 164 -6.38 -13.57 -0.93
N SER A 165 -7.02 -14.74 -0.89
CA SER A 165 -7.07 -15.61 -2.07
C SER A 165 -8.01 -15.01 -3.11
N LEU A 166 -7.43 -14.48 -4.19
CA LEU A 166 -8.14 -13.88 -5.32
C LEU A 166 -7.87 -14.71 -6.58
N LYS A 167 -8.88 -14.84 -7.45
CA LYS A 167 -8.62 -15.29 -8.83
C LYS A 167 -7.76 -14.24 -9.54
N ASN A 168 -6.94 -14.65 -10.49
CA ASN A 168 -6.13 -13.74 -11.29
C ASN A 168 -6.99 -12.67 -11.95
N SER A 169 -6.47 -11.46 -12.03
CA SER A 169 -7.09 -10.31 -12.68
C SER A 169 -8.53 -10.04 -12.19
N ARG A 170 -8.75 -10.17 -10.87
CA ARG A 170 -10.09 -10.01 -10.29
C ARG A 170 -10.65 -8.61 -10.54
N LEU A 171 -9.82 -7.57 -10.47
CA LEU A 171 -10.22 -6.20 -10.79
C LEU A 171 -10.69 -6.07 -12.24
N ARG A 172 -9.91 -6.60 -13.20
CA ARG A 172 -10.28 -6.61 -14.64
C ARG A 172 -11.59 -7.37 -14.87
N THR A 173 -11.79 -8.47 -14.15
CA THR A 173 -13.03 -9.26 -14.19
C THR A 173 -14.24 -8.43 -13.73
N LEU A 174 -14.12 -7.69 -12.63
CA LEU A 174 -15.19 -6.83 -12.12
C LEU A 174 -15.51 -5.69 -13.09
N ILE A 175 -14.48 -5.04 -13.65
CA ILE A 175 -14.65 -4.01 -14.68
C ILE A 175 -15.42 -4.57 -15.89
N ASN A 176 -15.08 -5.77 -16.35
CA ASN A 176 -15.79 -6.41 -17.45
C ASN A 176 -17.27 -6.70 -17.12
N GLN A 177 -17.55 -7.12 -15.88
CA GLN A 177 -18.92 -7.32 -15.40
C GLN A 177 -19.71 -6.02 -15.39
N SER A 178 -19.10 -4.90 -14.96
CA SER A 178 -19.70 -3.57 -15.01
C SER A 178 -20.03 -3.14 -16.44
N LEU A 179 -19.11 -3.36 -17.39
CA LEU A 179 -19.32 -3.06 -18.81
C LEU A 179 -20.45 -3.89 -19.43
N ASN A 180 -20.51 -5.19 -19.11
CA ASN A 180 -21.60 -6.06 -19.56
C ASN A 180 -22.95 -5.58 -19.01
N TRP A 181 -22.99 -5.17 -17.74
CA TRP A 181 -24.19 -4.62 -17.12
C TRP A 181 -24.65 -3.32 -17.80
N GLN A 182 -23.73 -2.38 -18.06
CA GLN A 182 -24.04 -1.15 -18.82
C GLN A 182 -24.59 -1.46 -20.22
N HIS A 183 -23.97 -2.41 -20.92
CA HIS A 183 -24.40 -2.82 -22.25
C HIS A 183 -25.82 -3.45 -22.25
N GLN A 184 -26.17 -4.24 -21.24
CA GLN A 184 -27.50 -4.82 -21.09
C GLN A 184 -28.61 -3.75 -20.95
N LEU A 185 -28.28 -2.55 -20.47
CA LEU A 185 -29.21 -1.43 -20.34
C LEU A 185 -29.37 -0.61 -21.63
N CYS A 186 -28.64 -0.95 -22.69
CA CYS A 186 -28.74 -0.24 -23.95
C CYS A 186 -30.08 -0.51 -24.65
N LYS A 187 -30.69 0.54 -25.25
CA LYS A 187 -31.96 0.42 -25.96
C LYS A 187 -31.89 -0.48 -27.21
N ASN A 188 -30.78 -0.43 -27.94
CA ASN A 188 -30.53 -1.23 -29.15
C ASN A 188 -29.12 -1.86 -29.05
N PRO A 189 -28.95 -2.93 -28.26
CA PRO A 189 -27.64 -3.54 -28.03
C PRO A 189 -27.12 -4.17 -29.32
N LYS A 190 -25.90 -3.81 -29.71
CA LYS A 190 -25.18 -4.47 -30.81
C LYS A 190 -24.56 -5.76 -30.31
N ALA A 191 -24.59 -6.82 -31.14
CA ALA A 191 -23.95 -8.10 -30.80
C ALA A 191 -22.44 -7.96 -30.47
N ASN A 192 -21.75 -7.00 -31.10
CA ASN A 192 -20.38 -6.63 -30.76
C ASN A 192 -20.34 -5.14 -30.40
N PRO A 193 -20.42 -4.78 -29.10
CA PRO A 193 -20.35 -3.38 -28.68
C PRO A 193 -18.93 -2.84 -28.78
N ASP A 194 -18.80 -1.65 -29.37
CA ASP A 194 -17.57 -0.85 -29.32
C ASP A 194 -17.52 -0.09 -27.98
N ILE A 195 -16.78 -0.62 -27.01
CA ILE A 195 -16.59 0.01 -25.69
C ILE A 195 -15.42 0.98 -25.75
N LYS A 196 -15.73 2.27 -25.69
CA LYS A 196 -14.75 3.34 -25.92
C LYS A 196 -13.91 3.70 -24.69
N THR A 197 -14.48 3.59 -23.49
CA THR A 197 -13.84 4.07 -22.26
C THR A 197 -14.49 3.46 -21.03
N LEU A 198 -13.75 3.48 -19.91
CA LEU A 198 -14.24 3.18 -18.57
C LEU A 198 -14.66 4.44 -17.80
N PHE A 199 -14.37 5.64 -18.33
CA PHE A 199 -14.56 6.91 -17.60
C PHE A 199 -16.02 7.38 -17.57
N VAL A 200 -16.85 6.92 -18.50
CA VAL A 200 -18.30 7.17 -18.55
C VAL A 200 -19.01 5.89 -18.98
N ASP A 201 -20.28 5.75 -18.60
CA ASP A 201 -21.07 4.56 -18.91
C ASP A 201 -21.20 4.33 -20.42
N HIS A 202 -21.11 3.07 -20.85
CA HIS A 202 -21.32 2.68 -22.23
C HIS A 202 -22.78 2.88 -22.66
N THR A 203 -22.97 3.35 -23.89
CA THR A 203 -24.27 3.42 -24.57
C THR A 203 -24.18 2.92 -26.01
N CYS A 204 -25.11 2.06 -26.44
CA CYS A 204 -25.22 1.63 -27.84
C CYS A 204 -25.97 2.67 -28.65
N GLY A 205 -25.22 3.38 -29.50
CA GLY A 205 -25.76 4.34 -30.46
C GLY A 205 -25.39 5.77 -30.11
N GLN A 206 -24.67 6.42 -31.02
CA GLN A 206 -24.95 7.82 -31.30
C GLN A 206 -26.11 7.83 -32.31
N PRO A 207 -27.17 8.64 -32.15
CA PRO A 207 -27.84 9.14 -33.36
C PRO A 207 -26.71 9.81 -34.15
N ASN A 208 -26.49 9.37 -35.39
CA ASN A 208 -25.47 9.91 -36.27
C ASN A 208 -25.19 11.38 -35.93
N GLY A 209 -23.92 11.70 -35.62
CA GLY A 209 -23.46 13.09 -35.63
C GLY A 209 -24.06 13.75 -36.86
N ALA A 210 -24.68 14.91 -36.64
CA ALA A 210 -25.43 15.67 -37.63
C ALA A 210 -24.92 15.40 -39.04
N ARG A 211 -25.75 14.77 -39.87
CA ARG A 211 -25.51 14.65 -41.31
C ARG A 211 -25.14 16.06 -41.78
N ALA A 212 -23.86 16.28 -42.08
CA ALA A 212 -23.45 17.50 -42.76
C ALA A 212 -24.34 17.61 -44.01
N PRO A 213 -24.95 18.78 -44.29
CA PRO A 213 -25.71 18.92 -45.52
C PRO A 213 -24.74 18.68 -46.67
N SER A 214 -25.02 17.65 -47.48
CA SER A 214 -24.26 17.40 -48.71
C SER A 214 -24.39 18.63 -49.61
N PRO A 215 -23.28 19.12 -50.21
CA PRO A 215 -23.32 20.30 -51.05
C PRO A 215 -23.96 19.93 -52.38
N VAL A 216 -25.21 20.31 -52.59
CA VAL A 216 -25.78 20.34 -53.94
C VAL A 216 -25.40 21.69 -54.54
N THR A 217 -24.35 21.65 -55.35
CA THR A 217 -23.94 22.72 -56.26
C THR A 217 -24.95 22.85 -57.41
N ASN A 218 -25.51 24.04 -57.63
CA ASN A 218 -25.50 24.65 -58.97
C ASN A 218 -25.69 26.18 -58.93
N PRO A 219 -25.19 26.90 -59.95
CA PRO A 219 -24.72 28.27 -59.81
C PRO A 219 -25.68 29.30 -60.42
N LEU A 220 -25.76 30.49 -59.82
CA LEU A 220 -25.96 31.72 -60.60
C LEU A 220 -25.59 32.98 -59.81
N MET A 221 -24.64 33.72 -60.39
CA MET A 221 -24.27 35.13 -60.22
C MET A 221 -24.22 35.79 -58.83
N GLY A 222 -23.05 36.41 -58.57
CA GLY A 222 -23.07 37.86 -58.34
C GLY A 222 -22.37 38.37 -57.08
N THR A 223 -21.13 38.82 -57.26
CA THR A 223 -20.45 39.92 -56.54
C THR A 223 -19.88 39.67 -55.13
N VAL A 224 -18.62 40.07 -54.99
CA VAL A 224 -17.75 40.22 -53.81
C VAL A 224 -17.58 41.76 -53.61
N PRO A 225 -16.98 42.34 -52.54
CA PRO A 225 -16.64 41.90 -51.17
C PRO A 225 -17.14 42.88 -50.07
N LYS A 226 -16.94 42.57 -48.77
CA LYS A 226 -16.10 43.41 -47.88
C LYS A 226 -15.78 42.77 -46.53
N ALA A 227 -14.54 42.98 -46.09
CA ALA A 227 -13.98 42.61 -44.80
C ALA A 227 -14.17 43.71 -43.73
N GLY A 228 -13.99 43.31 -42.47
CA GLY A 228 -13.85 44.18 -41.28
C GLY A 228 -14.91 43.82 -40.23
N GLY A 229 -14.64 43.68 -38.95
CA GLY A 229 -13.42 43.81 -38.15
C GLY A 229 -13.78 43.39 -36.71
N PHE A 230 -12.79 43.00 -35.92
CA PHE A 230 -12.94 42.81 -34.47
C PHE A 230 -13.24 44.15 -33.76
N PRO A 231 -13.77 44.12 -32.52
CA PRO A 231 -12.85 44.18 -31.39
C PRO A 231 -13.19 43.22 -30.22
N PRO A 232 -12.26 43.02 -29.27
CA PRO A 232 -12.35 42.02 -28.22
C PRO A 232 -12.56 42.63 -26.82
N LEU A 233 -12.48 41.75 -25.82
CA LEU A 233 -12.19 41.96 -24.39
C LEU A 233 -13.40 42.08 -23.46
N SER A 234 -13.51 41.13 -22.53
CA SER A 234 -13.26 41.45 -21.12
C SER A 234 -12.99 40.20 -20.30
N ALA A 235 -11.94 40.31 -19.49
CA ALA A 235 -11.42 39.34 -18.56
C ALA A 235 -12.15 39.41 -17.23
N HIS A 236 -12.33 38.26 -16.57
CA HIS A 236 -12.62 38.19 -15.14
C HIS A 236 -11.58 37.31 -14.45
N GLY A 237 -10.97 37.87 -13.42
CA GLY A 237 -9.88 37.30 -12.63
C GLY A 237 -10.33 36.27 -11.58
N PRO A 238 -9.36 35.75 -10.79
CA PRO A 238 -9.48 34.47 -10.10
C PRO A 238 -10.07 34.60 -8.68
N PHE A 239 -10.76 33.53 -8.27
CA PHE A 239 -11.26 33.32 -6.91
C PHE A 239 -10.38 32.27 -6.18
N GLN A 240 -9.92 32.58 -4.98
CA GLN A 240 -9.43 31.64 -3.98
C GLN A 240 -10.08 31.95 -2.62
N PRO A 241 -10.31 30.93 -1.78
CA PRO A 241 -9.96 31.07 -0.37
C PRO A 241 -9.23 29.84 0.21
N ALA A 242 -8.44 30.13 1.24
CA ALA A 242 -7.52 29.28 2.01
C ALA A 242 -8.23 28.53 3.18
N PRO A 243 -7.51 27.66 3.94
CA PRO A 243 -8.07 26.55 4.72
C PRO A 243 -8.41 26.90 6.19
N ALA A 244 -9.21 26.04 6.83
CA ALA A 244 -9.53 26.09 8.27
C ALA A 244 -8.85 24.96 9.07
N PRO A 245 -8.59 25.13 10.38
CA PRO A 245 -7.64 24.32 11.17
C PRO A 245 -8.29 23.22 12.03
N LEU A 246 -7.46 22.22 12.37
CA LEU A 246 -7.72 21.11 13.30
C LEU A 246 -7.61 21.54 14.77
N PRO A 247 -8.35 20.90 15.70
CA PRO A 247 -8.00 20.88 17.11
C PRO A 247 -7.47 19.51 17.57
N THR A 248 -6.33 19.58 18.26
CA THR A 248 -5.71 18.57 19.12
C THR A 248 -6.46 18.39 20.44
N SER A 249 -6.56 17.15 20.92
CA SER A 249 -6.76 16.85 22.35
C SER A 249 -6.18 15.47 22.67
N LEU A 250 -5.22 15.48 23.60
CA LEU A 250 -4.49 14.34 24.16
C LEU A 250 -5.14 13.91 25.49
N ALA A 251 -4.80 12.68 25.88
CA ALA A 251 -4.83 12.10 27.23
C ALA A 251 -6.10 11.32 27.66
N GLY A 252 -5.95 10.00 27.69
CA GLY A 252 -6.04 9.29 28.96
C GLY A 252 -6.90 8.01 29.01
N TRP A 253 -6.26 6.87 29.29
CA TRP A 253 -6.36 6.12 30.58
C TRP A 253 -5.90 4.67 30.42
N MET A 254 -5.06 4.23 31.36
CA MET A 254 -4.67 2.84 31.60
C MET A 254 -5.64 2.21 32.61
N ALA A 255 -6.06 0.96 32.38
CA ALA A 255 -6.09 -0.14 33.36
C ALA A 255 -6.86 -1.34 32.78
N ASN A 256 -6.24 -2.53 32.83
CA ASN A 256 -6.91 -3.82 32.71
C ASN A 256 -7.04 -4.40 34.14
N PRO A 257 -7.98 -5.32 34.41
CA PRO A 257 -7.63 -6.74 34.27
C PRO A 257 -8.78 -7.65 33.77
N SER A 258 -8.39 -8.75 33.13
CA SER A 258 -9.25 -9.91 32.80
C SER A 258 -9.76 -10.64 34.06
N PRO A 259 -10.79 -11.49 33.93
CA PRO A 259 -10.52 -12.93 33.92
C PRO A 259 -11.40 -13.76 32.94
N VAL A 260 -10.93 -14.99 32.75
CA VAL A 260 -11.31 -16.05 31.78
C VAL A 260 -12.55 -16.87 32.26
N PRO A 261 -12.80 -18.11 31.81
CA PRO A 261 -13.36 -18.64 30.54
C PRO A 261 -14.71 -19.36 30.75
N HIS A 262 -15.49 -19.68 29.69
CA HIS A 262 -16.34 -20.90 29.71
C HIS A 262 -16.62 -21.47 28.29
N PRO A 263 -16.91 -22.79 28.17
CA PRO A 263 -16.68 -23.62 26.98
C PRO A 263 -17.96 -24.17 26.30
N SER A 264 -17.75 -25.07 25.33
CA SER A 264 -18.68 -26.08 24.75
C SER A 264 -19.69 -25.59 23.68
N ALA A 265 -20.08 -26.33 22.64
CA ALA A 265 -19.75 -27.68 22.15
C ALA A 265 -20.24 -27.85 20.69
N SER A 266 -19.58 -28.76 19.97
CA SER A 266 -20.04 -29.75 18.97
C SER A 266 -21.41 -29.60 18.25
N ALA A 267 -21.40 -29.70 16.92
CA ALA A 267 -22.10 -30.74 16.12
C ALA A 267 -21.96 -30.47 14.60
N GLY A 268 -21.57 -31.48 13.81
CA GLY A 268 -21.82 -31.53 12.35
C GLY A 268 -23.08 -32.36 12.03
N PRO A 269 -23.23 -33.00 10.84
CA PRO A 269 -22.96 -32.58 9.46
C PRO A 269 -24.17 -32.85 8.51
N MET A 270 -23.93 -32.82 7.17
CA MET A 270 -24.78 -33.24 6.01
C MET A 270 -25.75 -32.19 5.43
N GLY A 271 -25.97 -32.06 4.11
CA GLY A 271 -25.51 -32.80 2.93
C GLY A 271 -26.11 -32.23 1.62
N LEU A 272 -25.50 -32.64 0.48
CA LEU A 272 -25.96 -32.74 -0.93
C LEU A 272 -27.07 -31.84 -1.52
N ALA A 273 -26.77 -31.16 -2.65
CA ALA A 273 -27.20 -31.53 -4.02
C ALA A 273 -27.37 -30.33 -5.00
N THR A 274 -26.54 -30.36 -6.06
CA THR A 274 -26.72 -30.05 -7.49
C THR A 274 -27.68 -28.99 -8.08
N ALA A 275 -27.08 -28.31 -9.09
CA ALA A 275 -27.59 -27.91 -10.42
C ALA A 275 -28.29 -26.55 -10.60
N ASN A 276 -27.70 -25.68 -11.43
CA ASN A 276 -28.39 -25.24 -12.67
C ASN A 276 -27.52 -24.44 -13.65
N ASN A 277 -27.72 -24.81 -14.93
CA ASN A 277 -27.71 -24.05 -16.18
C ASN A 277 -26.60 -23.05 -16.50
N ALA A 278 -25.84 -23.44 -17.53
CA ALA A 278 -25.06 -22.55 -18.38
C ALA A 278 -25.99 -21.68 -19.25
N GLY A 279 -25.95 -20.37 -19.00
CA GLY A 279 -26.37 -19.35 -19.96
C GLY A 279 -25.15 -18.85 -20.72
N THR A 280 -25.21 -18.88 -22.05
CA THR A 280 -24.17 -18.41 -22.96
C THR A 280 -24.01 -16.89 -22.80
N TYR A 281 -22.97 -16.44 -22.09
CA TYR A 281 -22.59 -15.03 -22.04
C TYR A 281 -21.60 -14.74 -23.18
N CYS A 282 -21.93 -13.74 -23.99
CA CYS A 282 -20.98 -13.12 -24.90
C CYS A 282 -19.93 -12.41 -24.05
N SER A 283 -18.72 -12.95 -24.05
CA SER A 283 -17.59 -12.37 -23.33
C SER A 283 -17.00 -11.24 -24.16
N ILE A 284 -17.12 -10.01 -23.66
CA ILE A 284 -16.26 -8.91 -24.08
C ILE A 284 -14.88 -9.23 -23.49
N SER A 285 -13.89 -9.42 -24.36
CA SER A 285 -12.50 -9.70 -24.00
C SER A 285 -11.63 -8.54 -24.48
N PHE A 286 -10.72 -8.08 -23.60
CA PHE A 286 -9.59 -7.22 -23.95
C PHE A 286 -8.36 -8.09 -24.20
#